data_AF-W9J4Z2-F1
#
_entry.id   AF-W9J4Z2-F1
#
_cell.length_a   1.000
_cell.length_b   1.000
_cell.length_c   1.000
_cell.angle_alpha   90.00
_cell.angle_beta   90.00
_cell.angle_gamma   90.00
#
_symmetry.space_group_name_H-M   'P 1'
#
loop_
_entity.id
_entity.type
_entity.pdbx_description
1 polymer ?
#
loop_
_entity_poly.entity_id
_entity_poly.type
_entity_poly.pdbx_seq_one_letter_code
_entity_poly.pdbx_strand_id
1 'polypeptide(L)'
;MGAALLRIGKMQAKWRVKLAKALESPIKAGSKGWFKQFIEKYAMFVLPFVTVLREGIEAVVFVAGVSFSASAKSIPLPTVVGLFAGCCVGYLLYKGGASTKLQLFLVLSTCLLYLVGAGLFSRSVWSFEMAKWNEYIGGEADEFGNGPGSYDIDQSVWHVNCCASTEAIQNGWGIFNAILGWTNSATYGSVISYNLYWICVMIGFIVMRFKETHGRLPFGKAKAPANAVDDAESHASSTPKNAATEKTTTA
;
A
#
# COMPACT_ATOMS: atom_id res chain seq x y z
N MET A 1 -3.60 3.25 -1.80
CA MET A 1 -2.60 2.28 -2.27
C MET A 1 -3.10 0.83 -2.26
N GLY A 2 -3.66 0.30 -1.15
CA GLY A 2 -4.10 -1.10 -1.05
C GLY A 2 -5.04 -1.60 -2.15
N ALA A 3 -6.09 -0.84 -2.49
CA ALA A 3 -7.01 -1.23 -3.58
C ALA A 3 -6.36 -1.29 -4.98
N ALA A 4 -5.26 -0.57 -5.21
CA ALA A 4 -4.51 -0.65 -6.47
C ALA A 4 -3.65 -1.92 -6.53
N LEU A 5 -3.10 -2.37 -5.39
CA LEU A 5 -2.33 -3.61 -5.29
C LEU A 5 -3.17 -4.85 -5.57
N LEU A 6 -4.45 -4.86 -5.16
CA LEU A 6 -5.39 -5.94 -5.50
C LEU A 6 -5.69 -6.03 -7.00
N ARG A 7 -5.45 -4.96 -7.77
CA ARG A 7 -5.63 -4.93 -9.23
C ARG A 7 -4.33 -5.21 -10.01
N ILE A 8 -3.25 -5.64 -9.34
CA ILE A 8 -1.94 -5.86 -9.97
C ILE A 8 -2.02 -6.82 -11.16
N GLY A 9 -2.87 -7.86 -11.11
CA GLY A 9 -2.98 -8.85 -12.19
C GLY A 9 -3.42 -8.26 -13.53
N LYS A 10 -4.38 -7.32 -13.51
CA LYS A 10 -4.84 -6.60 -14.72
C LYS A 10 -3.79 -5.62 -15.22
N MET A 11 -3.02 -5.01 -14.31
CA MET A 11 -1.93 -4.10 -14.67
C MET A 11 -0.77 -4.87 -15.30
N GLN A 12 -0.34 -5.99 -14.71
CA GLN A 12 0.74 -6.83 -15.25
C GLN A 12 0.50 -7.22 -16.71
N ALA A 13 -0.72 -7.61 -17.09
CA ALA A 13 -1.04 -7.93 -18.48
C ALA A 13 -0.83 -6.74 -19.42
N LYS A 14 -1.32 -5.54 -19.07
CA LYS A 14 -1.12 -4.32 -19.87
C LYS A 14 0.35 -3.90 -19.92
N TRP A 15 1.07 -4.03 -18.80
CA TRP A 15 2.48 -3.71 -18.71
C TRP A 15 3.34 -4.67 -19.53
N ARG A 16 3.01 -5.97 -19.55
CA ARG A 16 3.68 -6.95 -20.42
C ARG A 16 3.55 -6.59 -21.90
N VAL A 17 2.35 -6.20 -22.34
CA VAL A 17 2.12 -5.77 -23.73
C VAL A 17 2.90 -4.50 -24.06
N LYS A 18 2.94 -3.53 -23.14
CA LYS A 18 3.72 -2.29 -23.32
C LYS A 18 5.23 -2.53 -23.35
N LEU A 19 5.72 -3.44 -22.51
CA LEU A 19 7.13 -3.82 -22.46
C LEU A 19 7.55 -4.61 -23.72
N ALA A 20 6.71 -5.53 -24.20
CA ALA A 20 6.95 -6.23 -25.46
C ALA A 20 7.04 -5.25 -26.64
N LYS A 21 6.10 -4.29 -26.72
CA LYS A 21 6.11 -3.24 -27.76
C LYS A 21 7.31 -2.29 -27.68
N ALA A 22 7.77 -1.97 -26.47
CA ALA A 22 8.97 -1.14 -26.25
C ALA A 22 10.28 -1.90 -26.51
N LEU A 23 10.27 -3.24 -26.40
CA LEU A 23 11.41 -4.09 -26.72
C LEU A 23 11.52 -4.37 -28.24
N GLU A 24 10.39 -4.47 -28.94
CA GLU A 24 10.33 -4.67 -30.39
C GLU A 24 10.69 -3.42 -31.21
N SER A 25 10.61 -2.21 -30.65
CA SER A 25 11.05 -1.01 -31.36
C SER A 25 12.59 -1.04 -31.53
N PRO A 26 13.12 -1.17 -32.77
CA PRO A 26 14.55 -1.31 -32.98
C PRO A 26 15.26 -0.05 -32.51
N ILE A 27 16.23 -0.25 -31.62
CA ILE A 27 17.01 0.81 -30.98
C ILE A 27 17.77 1.56 -32.08
N LYS A 28 17.41 2.84 -32.31
CA LYS A 28 18.23 3.73 -33.14
C LYS A 28 19.60 3.89 -32.46
N ALA A 29 20.59 3.21 -33.01
CA ALA A 29 21.98 3.27 -32.59
C ALA A 29 22.50 4.70 -32.76
N GLY A 30 22.45 5.49 -31.68
CA GLY A 30 22.97 6.84 -31.63
C GLY A 30 23.58 7.09 -30.26
N SER A 31 24.92 7.13 -30.23
CA SER A 31 25.82 7.59 -29.16
C SER A 31 25.15 7.87 -27.79
N LYS A 32 24.93 6.83 -26.98
CA LYS A 32 24.53 6.98 -25.58
C LYS A 32 25.62 6.38 -24.70
N GLY A 33 26.14 7.20 -23.77
CA GLY A 33 27.28 6.84 -22.91
C GLY A 33 27.07 5.53 -22.13
N TRP A 34 28.19 4.87 -21.80
CA TRP A 34 28.25 3.54 -21.18
C TRP A 34 27.29 3.34 -19.98
N PHE A 35 27.08 4.38 -19.16
CA PHE A 35 26.11 4.37 -18.07
C PHE A 35 24.66 4.19 -18.52
N LYS A 36 24.24 4.86 -19.61
CA LYS A 36 22.88 4.69 -20.17
C LYS A 36 22.70 3.29 -20.71
N GLN A 37 23.72 2.76 -21.38
CA GLN A 37 23.67 1.40 -21.92
C GLN A 37 23.61 0.33 -20.82
N PHE A 38 24.31 0.57 -19.69
CA PHE A 38 24.24 -0.29 -18.51
C PHE A 38 22.86 -0.23 -17.84
N ILE A 39 22.33 0.98 -17.59
CA ILE A 39 21.00 1.15 -16.99
C ILE A 39 19.90 0.56 -17.89
N GLU A 40 20.04 0.66 -19.21
CA GLU A 40 19.08 0.12 -20.19
C GLU A 40 19.16 -1.42 -20.25
N LYS A 41 20.37 -2.01 -20.22
CA LYS A 41 20.58 -3.47 -20.15
C LYS A 41 20.08 -4.08 -18.84
N TYR A 42 20.24 -3.37 -17.73
CA TYR A 42 19.84 -3.83 -16.39
C TYR A 42 18.56 -3.14 -15.88
N ALA A 43 17.76 -2.54 -16.76
CA ALA A 43 16.59 -1.75 -16.37
C ALA A 43 15.59 -2.53 -15.49
N MET A 44 15.45 -3.83 -15.77
CA MET A 44 14.60 -4.76 -15.00
C MET A 44 15.06 -4.97 -13.55
N PHE A 45 16.33 -4.71 -13.25
CA PHE A 45 16.91 -4.81 -11.90
C PHE A 45 17.09 -3.43 -11.24
N VAL A 46 17.64 -2.47 -11.99
CA VAL A 46 18.00 -1.13 -11.48
C VAL A 46 16.76 -0.36 -11.02
N LEU A 47 15.64 -0.45 -11.75
CA LEU A 47 14.44 0.31 -11.43
C LEU A 47 13.80 -0.13 -10.10
N PRO A 48 13.51 -1.43 -9.86
CA PRO A 48 13.10 -1.90 -8.54
C PRO A 48 14.14 -1.61 -7.45
N PHE A 49 15.43 -1.77 -7.74
CA PHE A 49 16.50 -1.53 -6.77
C PHE A 49 16.54 -0.10 -6.25
N VAL A 50 16.54 0.90 -7.14
CA VAL A 50 16.55 2.32 -6.75
C VAL A 50 15.27 2.69 -6.00
N THR A 51 14.12 2.15 -6.40
CA THR A 51 12.86 2.40 -5.67
C THR A 51 12.91 1.86 -4.25
N VAL A 52 13.38 0.62 -4.05
CA VAL A 52 13.49 0.02 -2.72
C VAL A 52 14.52 0.75 -1.87
N LEU A 53 15.65 1.16 -2.45
CA LEU A 53 16.69 1.90 -1.75
C LEU A 53 16.16 3.26 -1.27
N ARG A 54 15.41 3.98 -2.09
CA ARG A 54 14.81 5.27 -1.70
C ARG A 54 13.82 5.11 -0.55
N GLU A 55 12.79 4.29 -0.75
CA GLU A 55 11.74 4.07 0.25
C GLU A 55 12.33 3.45 1.54
N GLY A 56 13.35 2.59 1.40
CA GLY A 56 14.08 2.00 2.51
C GLY A 56 14.89 3.02 3.33
N ILE A 57 15.59 3.96 2.67
CA ILE A 57 16.31 5.03 3.38
C ILE A 57 15.33 5.96 4.10
N GLU A 58 14.23 6.36 3.46
CA GLU A 58 13.20 7.19 4.11
C GLU A 58 12.65 6.50 5.37
N ALA A 59 12.38 5.19 5.31
CA ALA A 59 11.93 4.40 6.46
C ALA A 59 12.99 4.29 7.57
N VAL A 60 14.26 4.05 7.23
CA VAL A 60 15.35 3.97 8.22
C VAL A 60 15.56 5.31 8.92
N VAL A 61 15.50 6.43 8.18
CA VAL A 61 15.61 7.77 8.75
C VAL A 61 14.44 8.06 9.70
N PHE A 62 13.21 7.67 9.33
CA PHE A 62 12.04 7.83 10.19
C PHE A 62 12.16 7.01 11.48
N VAL A 63 12.54 5.72 11.38
CA VAL A 63 12.72 4.85 12.54
C VAL A 63 13.86 5.36 13.42
N ALA A 64 15.01 5.74 12.86
CA ALA A 64 16.13 6.29 13.62
C ALA A 64 15.72 7.56 14.39
N GLY A 65 14.92 8.43 13.78
CA GLY A 65 14.39 9.65 14.42
C GLY A 65 13.54 9.38 15.66
N VAL A 66 12.76 8.29 15.68
CA VAL A 66 11.91 7.92 16.84
C VAL A 66 12.62 7.01 17.85
N SER A 67 13.79 6.45 17.51
CA SER A 67 14.49 5.44 18.32
C SER A 67 15.42 6.00 19.38
N PHE A 68 15.70 7.32 19.38
CA PHE A 68 16.67 7.94 20.31
C PHE A 68 16.28 7.84 21.79
N SER A 69 15.04 7.45 22.11
CA SER A 69 14.57 7.23 23.49
C SER A 69 14.79 5.79 24.02
N ALA A 70 15.26 4.86 23.17
CA ALA A 70 15.39 3.44 23.54
C ALA A 70 16.83 3.05 23.94
N SER A 71 16.96 2.07 24.83
CA SER A 71 18.25 1.54 25.29
C SER A 71 19.09 0.97 24.14
N ALA A 72 20.36 1.39 24.03
CA ALA A 72 21.26 1.00 22.94
C ALA A 72 21.49 -0.52 22.81
N LYS A 73 21.27 -1.30 23.89
CA LYS A 73 21.43 -2.76 23.88
C LYS A 73 20.28 -3.52 23.22
N SER A 74 19.09 -2.92 23.08
CA SER A 74 17.91 -3.59 22.48
C SER A 74 17.76 -3.35 20.98
N ILE A 75 18.65 -2.57 20.35
CA ILE A 75 18.63 -2.25 18.92
C ILE A 75 19.16 -3.40 18.02
N PRO A 76 20.28 -4.08 18.34
CA PRO A 76 20.88 -5.04 17.40
C PRO A 76 20.04 -6.32 17.21
N LEU A 77 19.31 -6.78 18.25
CA LEU A 77 18.53 -8.00 18.17
C LEU A 77 17.33 -7.89 17.18
N PRO A 78 16.47 -6.84 17.25
CA PRO A 78 15.45 -6.58 16.24
C PRO A 78 16.02 -6.43 14.83
N THR A 79 17.20 -5.82 14.66
CA THR A 79 17.82 -5.65 13.35
C THR A 79 18.19 -6.99 12.72
N VAL A 80 18.82 -7.89 13.49
CA VAL A 80 19.21 -9.23 12.98
C VAL A 80 17.98 -10.07 12.68
N VAL A 81 16.98 -10.08 13.57
CA VAL A 81 15.74 -10.82 13.37
C VAL A 81 14.96 -10.27 12.17
N GLY A 82 14.88 -8.96 12.03
CA GLY A 82 14.23 -8.29 10.90
C GLY A 82 14.92 -8.58 9.57
N LEU A 83 16.26 -8.56 9.52
CA LEU A 83 17.04 -8.91 8.33
C LEU A 83 16.80 -10.36 7.93
N PHE A 84 16.86 -11.29 8.90
CA PHE A 84 16.62 -12.70 8.65
C PHE A 84 15.20 -12.96 8.14
N ALA A 85 14.18 -12.37 8.80
CA ALA A 85 12.79 -12.48 8.38
C ALA A 85 12.57 -11.88 6.98
N GLY A 86 13.15 -10.72 6.69
CA GLY A 86 13.08 -10.06 5.39
C GLY A 86 13.72 -10.90 4.28
N CYS A 87 14.91 -11.46 4.51
CA CYS A 87 15.57 -12.37 3.56
C CYS A 87 14.74 -13.64 3.33
N CYS A 88 14.15 -14.21 4.39
CA CYS A 88 13.30 -15.40 4.30
C CYS A 88 12.05 -15.12 3.44
N VAL A 89 11.32 -14.04 3.73
CA VAL A 89 10.15 -13.63 2.94
C VAL A 89 10.54 -13.32 1.50
N GLY A 90 11.64 -12.59 1.28
CA GLY A 90 12.15 -12.28 -0.06
C GLY A 90 12.49 -13.55 -0.87
N TYR A 91 13.12 -14.54 -0.23
CA TYR A 91 13.40 -15.83 -0.86
C TYR A 91 12.13 -16.61 -1.20
N LEU A 92 11.15 -16.64 -0.30
CA LEU A 92 9.84 -17.26 -0.55
C LEU A 92 9.11 -16.61 -1.73
N LEU A 93 9.20 -15.29 -1.87
CA LEU A 93 8.63 -14.56 -3.00
C LEU A 93 9.37 -14.85 -4.31
N TYR A 94 10.71 -14.90 -4.27
CA TYR A 94 11.51 -15.24 -5.44
C TYR A 94 11.16 -16.64 -5.97
N LYS A 95 11.10 -17.64 -5.08
CA LYS A 95 10.70 -19.00 -5.42
C LYS A 95 9.22 -19.11 -5.81
N GLY A 96 8.37 -18.24 -5.26
CA GLY A 96 6.92 -18.20 -5.50
C GLY A 96 6.47 -17.42 -6.75
N GLY A 97 7.38 -16.79 -7.48
CA GLY A 97 7.08 -15.83 -8.56
C GLY A 97 6.30 -16.37 -9.78
N ALA A 98 6.07 -17.68 -9.88
CA ALA A 98 5.44 -18.30 -11.05
C ALA A 98 3.92 -18.59 -10.94
N SER A 99 3.24 -18.35 -9.81
CA SER A 99 1.80 -18.65 -9.70
C SER A 99 1.10 -17.95 -8.51
N THR A 100 -0.22 -18.17 -8.37
CA THR A 100 -1.26 -17.69 -7.42
C THR A 100 -0.79 -17.27 -6.01
N LYS A 101 0.35 -17.77 -5.53
CA LYS A 101 1.01 -17.38 -4.28
C LYS A 101 1.39 -15.89 -4.22
N LEU A 102 1.74 -15.27 -5.36
CA LEU A 102 2.05 -13.83 -5.39
C LEU A 102 0.80 -12.98 -5.10
N GLN A 103 -0.34 -13.31 -5.70
CA GLN A 103 -1.58 -12.58 -5.46
C GLN A 103 -2.05 -12.75 -4.00
N LEU A 104 -1.92 -13.95 -3.43
CA LEU A 104 -2.22 -14.18 -2.01
C LEU A 104 -1.33 -13.33 -1.10
N PHE A 105 -0.03 -13.24 -1.38
CA PHE A 105 0.88 -12.39 -0.62
C PHE A 105 0.47 -10.92 -0.67
N LEU A 106 0.11 -10.39 -1.85
CA LEU A 106 -0.34 -9.01 -1.98
C LEU A 106 -1.66 -8.76 -1.25
N VAL A 107 -2.57 -9.74 -1.23
CA VAL A 107 -3.83 -9.63 -0.46
C VAL A 107 -3.54 -9.60 1.04
N LEU A 108 -2.68 -10.50 1.52
CA LEU A 108 -2.28 -10.56 2.94
C LEU A 108 -1.55 -9.29 3.38
N SER A 109 -0.60 -8.79 2.60
CA SER A 109 0.11 -7.55 2.92
C SER A 109 -0.83 -6.35 2.89
N THR A 110 -1.79 -6.31 1.97
CA THR A 110 -2.82 -5.25 1.93
C THR A 110 -3.75 -5.32 3.14
N CYS A 111 -4.13 -6.52 3.59
CA CYS A 111 -4.92 -6.70 4.81
C CYS A 111 -4.16 -6.22 6.05
N LEU A 112 -2.88 -6.58 6.16
CA LEU A 112 -2.00 -6.09 7.23
C LEU A 112 -1.91 -4.57 7.22
N LEU A 113 -1.73 -3.94 6.05
CA LEU A 113 -1.67 -2.48 5.93
C LEU A 113 -2.98 -1.80 6.38
N TYR A 114 -4.14 -2.42 6.17
CA TYR A 114 -5.41 -1.89 6.69
C TYR A 114 -5.53 -2.07 8.20
N LEU A 115 -5.07 -3.19 8.77
CA LEU A 115 -5.02 -3.39 10.22
C LEU A 115 -4.13 -2.35 10.90
N VAL A 116 -2.91 -2.15 10.39
CA VAL A 116 -1.98 -1.13 10.89
C VAL A 116 -2.57 0.27 10.74
N GLY A 117 -3.21 0.56 9.61
CA GLY A 117 -3.89 1.84 9.38
C GLY A 117 -5.01 2.10 10.40
N ALA A 118 -5.82 1.08 10.72
CA ALA A 118 -6.86 1.17 11.73
C ALA A 118 -6.28 1.41 13.14
N GLY A 119 -5.21 0.67 13.49
CA GLY A 119 -4.51 0.81 14.76
C GLY A 119 -3.89 2.19 14.95
N LEU A 120 -3.17 2.71 13.95
CA LEU A 120 -2.58 4.05 13.98
C LEU A 120 -3.63 5.16 14.06
N PHE A 121 -4.77 4.99 13.39
CA PHE A 121 -5.87 5.95 13.46
C PHE A 121 -6.49 6.01 14.86
N SER A 122 -6.81 4.84 15.44
CA SER A 122 -7.32 4.72 16.80
C SER A 122 -6.36 5.30 17.84
N ARG A 123 -5.05 5.02 17.70
CA ARG A 123 -4.01 5.57 18.57
C ARG A 123 -3.87 7.09 18.48
N SER A 124 -4.02 7.65 17.29
CA SER A 124 -3.99 9.12 17.12
C SER A 124 -5.12 9.78 17.93
N VAL A 125 -6.33 9.24 17.85
CA VAL A 125 -7.49 9.74 18.62
C VAL A 125 -7.25 9.59 20.12
N TRP A 126 -6.81 8.41 20.56
CA TRP A 126 -6.47 8.16 21.95
C TRP A 126 -5.39 9.13 22.48
N SER A 127 -4.38 9.45 21.65
CA SER A 127 -3.31 10.38 22.04
C SER A 127 -3.83 11.81 22.23
N PHE A 128 -4.81 12.25 21.44
CA PHE A 128 -5.45 13.55 21.62
C PHE A 128 -6.32 13.59 22.88
N GLU A 129 -7.01 12.50 23.20
CA GLU A 129 -7.82 12.39 24.42
C GLU A 129 -6.94 12.35 25.67
N MET A 130 -5.84 11.60 25.63
CA MET A 130 -4.86 11.57 26.72
C MET A 130 -4.16 12.91 26.92
N ALA A 131 -3.86 13.65 25.85
CA ALA A 131 -3.31 15.00 25.98
C ALA A 131 -4.27 15.94 26.73
N LYS A 132 -5.58 15.86 26.47
CA LYS A 132 -6.59 16.63 27.21
C LYS A 132 -6.71 16.18 28.66
N TRP A 133 -6.63 14.88 28.90
CA TRP A 133 -6.67 14.33 30.26
C TRP A 133 -5.47 14.81 31.08
N ASN A 134 -4.27 14.79 30.51
CA ASN A 134 -3.05 15.31 31.14
C ASN A 134 -3.18 16.80 31.52
N GLU A 135 -3.79 17.61 30.66
CA GLU A 135 -4.08 19.02 30.96
C GLU A 135 -5.07 19.16 32.13
N TYR A 136 -6.09 18.31 32.20
CA TYR A 136 -7.09 18.33 33.26
C TYR A 136 -6.52 17.94 34.64
N ILE A 137 -5.68 16.91 34.70
CA ILE A 137 -5.07 16.43 35.95
C ILE A 137 -3.84 17.27 36.37
N GLY A 138 -3.36 18.16 35.51
CA GLY A 138 -2.19 19.02 35.79
C GLY A 138 -0.86 18.25 35.89
N GLY A 139 -0.79 17.07 35.27
CA GLY A 139 0.35 16.15 35.32
C GLY A 139 0.26 15.09 34.20
N GLU A 140 1.26 14.22 34.09
CA GLU A 140 1.26 13.17 33.06
C GLU A 140 0.54 11.92 33.58
N ALA A 141 -0.52 11.47 32.89
CA ALA A 141 -1.29 10.30 33.31
C ALA A 141 -0.44 9.02 33.39
N ASP A 142 0.68 8.98 32.66
CA ASP A 142 1.66 7.89 32.66
C ASP A 142 2.37 7.75 34.02
N GLU A 143 2.49 8.83 34.81
CA GLU A 143 3.09 8.80 36.15
C GLU A 143 2.25 8.00 37.15
N PHE A 144 0.96 7.84 36.89
CA PHE A 144 0.04 7.05 37.71
C PHE A 144 0.00 5.56 37.30
N GLY A 145 0.82 5.15 36.32
CA GLY A 145 0.94 3.77 35.86
C GLY A 145 -0.39 3.20 35.36
N ASN A 146 -0.79 2.05 35.89
CA ASN A 146 -2.11 1.45 35.63
C ASN A 146 -3.08 1.61 36.83
N GLY A 147 -2.81 2.58 37.71
CA GLY A 147 -3.60 2.83 38.92
C GLY A 147 -4.71 3.87 38.72
N PRO A 148 -5.56 4.08 39.74
CA PRO A 148 -6.57 5.15 39.71
C PRO A 148 -5.90 6.52 39.46
N GLY A 149 -6.43 7.30 38.50
CA GLY A 149 -5.84 8.57 38.05
C GLY A 149 -5.10 8.51 36.71
N SER A 150 -4.72 7.31 36.25
CA SER A 150 -4.07 7.10 34.95
C SER A 150 -5.01 7.13 33.74
N TYR A 151 -6.33 7.13 33.97
CA TYR A 151 -7.34 7.18 32.91
C TYR A 151 -8.59 7.93 33.38
N ASP A 152 -9.27 8.55 32.41
CA ASP A 152 -10.58 9.15 32.62
C ASP A 152 -11.65 8.06 32.69
N ILE A 153 -12.30 7.92 33.86
CA ILE A 153 -13.36 6.92 34.08
C ILE A 153 -14.58 7.20 33.20
N ASP A 154 -14.90 8.46 32.97
CA ASP A 154 -16.12 8.87 32.24
C ASP A 154 -15.99 8.65 30.73
N GLN A 155 -14.76 8.71 30.20
CA GLN A 155 -14.48 8.48 28.78
C GLN A 155 -13.94 7.07 28.49
N SER A 156 -13.57 6.29 29.50
CA SER A 156 -13.08 4.92 29.34
C SER A 156 -14.21 3.93 29.08
N VAL A 157 -14.04 3.10 28.05
CA VAL A 157 -14.92 1.94 27.77
C VAL A 157 -14.48 0.74 28.59
N TRP A 158 -13.17 0.53 28.69
CA TRP A 158 -12.58 -0.50 29.54
C TRP A 158 -11.21 -0.07 30.04
N HIS A 159 -10.86 -0.61 31.20
CA HIS A 159 -9.52 -0.59 31.76
C HIS A 159 -9.19 -1.98 32.32
N VAL A 160 -7.97 -2.49 32.10
CA VAL A 160 -7.58 -3.83 32.54
C VAL A 160 -6.23 -3.76 33.25
N ASN A 161 -6.12 -4.01 34.54
CA ASN A 161 -4.83 -3.81 35.24
C ASN A 161 -3.66 -4.70 34.76
N CYS A 162 -3.92 -5.69 33.91
CA CYS A 162 -2.89 -6.48 33.21
C CYS A 162 -2.89 -6.14 31.72
N CYS A 163 -1.76 -6.36 31.04
CA CYS A 163 -1.62 -6.14 29.59
C CYS A 163 -1.54 -4.65 29.19
N ALA A 164 -0.88 -3.85 30.04
CA ALA A 164 -0.48 -2.49 29.73
C ALA A 164 0.49 -2.45 28.54
N SER A 165 0.37 -1.42 27.70
CA SER A 165 1.22 -1.23 26.54
C SER A 165 2.49 -0.42 26.84
N THR A 166 2.58 0.14 28.06
CA THR A 166 3.65 1.00 28.59
C THR A 166 4.65 0.25 29.46
N GLU A 167 4.25 -0.85 30.11
CA GLU A 167 5.17 -1.75 30.81
C GLU A 167 6.08 -2.42 29.78
N ALA A 168 7.39 -2.39 30.05
CA ALA A 168 8.46 -2.81 29.16
C ALA A 168 8.12 -4.08 28.33
N ILE A 169 8.66 -4.13 27.11
CA ILE A 169 8.53 -5.15 26.04
C ILE A 169 8.39 -6.63 26.48
N GLN A 170 8.68 -6.99 27.73
CA GLN A 170 8.58 -8.32 28.34
C GLN A 170 7.29 -9.09 28.05
N ASN A 171 6.13 -8.44 27.87
CA ASN A 171 4.85 -9.14 27.66
C ASN A 171 4.29 -9.08 26.21
N GLY A 172 5.00 -8.49 25.26
CA GLY A 172 4.61 -8.47 23.84
C GLY A 172 3.40 -7.60 23.45
N TRP A 173 2.67 -7.05 24.42
CA TRP A 173 1.49 -6.18 24.19
C TRP A 173 1.83 -4.89 23.43
N GLY A 174 3.07 -4.42 23.49
CA GLY A 174 3.54 -3.31 22.66
C GLY A 174 3.47 -3.58 21.16
N ILE A 175 3.60 -4.85 20.73
CA ILE A 175 3.48 -5.25 19.32
C ILE A 175 2.02 -5.17 18.87
N PHE A 176 1.09 -5.60 19.72
CA PHE A 176 -0.35 -5.44 19.46
C PHE A 176 -0.78 -3.97 19.48
N ASN A 177 -0.17 -3.16 20.34
CA ASN A 177 -0.38 -1.71 20.32
C ASN A 177 0.14 -1.09 19.00
N ALA A 178 1.30 -1.51 18.51
CA ALA A 178 1.87 -1.00 17.27
C ALA A 178 1.10 -1.44 16.00
N ILE A 179 0.61 -2.69 15.97
CA ILE A 179 -0.02 -3.27 14.78
C ILE A 179 -1.53 -3.11 14.78
N LEU A 180 -2.19 -3.36 15.91
CA LEU A 180 -3.65 -3.37 16.03
C LEU A 180 -4.20 -2.13 16.73
N GLY A 181 -3.35 -1.31 17.35
CA GLY A 181 -3.79 -0.18 18.17
C GLY A 181 -4.34 -0.62 19.53
N TRP A 182 -3.97 -1.81 20.01
CA TRP A 182 -4.37 -2.29 21.33
C TRP A 182 -3.92 -1.33 22.44
N THR A 183 -4.88 -0.92 23.28
CA THR A 183 -4.61 -0.17 24.50
C THR A 183 -5.35 -0.79 25.67
N ASN A 184 -4.74 -0.66 26.84
CA ASN A 184 -5.24 -1.20 28.08
C ASN A 184 -6.41 -0.39 28.66
N SER A 185 -6.32 0.94 28.50
CA SER A 185 -7.34 1.93 28.85
C SER A 185 -7.93 2.46 27.55
N ALA A 186 -8.94 1.79 26.99
CA ALA A 186 -9.55 2.26 25.76
C ALA A 186 -10.66 3.27 26.06
N THR A 187 -10.66 4.35 25.31
CA THR A 187 -11.65 5.43 25.37
C THR A 187 -12.74 5.25 24.32
N TYR A 188 -13.90 5.87 24.50
CA TYR A 188 -14.98 5.82 23.51
C TYR A 188 -14.49 6.30 22.14
N GLY A 189 -13.70 7.37 22.08
CA GLY A 189 -13.15 7.87 20.81
C GLY A 189 -12.21 6.88 20.14
N SER A 190 -11.32 6.20 20.87
CA SER A 190 -10.42 5.19 20.30
C SER A 190 -11.18 4.00 19.68
N VAL A 191 -12.25 3.54 20.33
CA VAL A 191 -13.06 2.40 19.86
C VAL A 191 -13.95 2.81 18.68
N ILE A 192 -14.61 3.95 18.78
CA ILE A 192 -15.49 4.46 17.72
C ILE A 192 -14.66 4.77 16.47
N SER A 193 -13.50 5.42 16.60
CA SER A 193 -12.62 5.74 15.49
C SER A 193 -12.10 4.49 14.77
N TYR A 194 -11.76 3.43 15.52
CA TYR A 194 -11.37 2.14 14.93
C TYR A 194 -12.51 1.53 14.09
N ASN A 195 -13.74 1.52 14.62
CA ASN A 195 -14.91 1.01 13.90
C ASN A 195 -15.26 1.88 12.67
N LEU A 196 -15.21 3.20 12.80
CA LEU A 196 -15.44 4.13 11.70
C LEU A 196 -14.43 3.95 10.58
N TYR A 197 -13.15 3.71 10.89
CA TYR A 197 -12.13 3.39 9.90
C TYR A 197 -12.52 2.17 9.06
N TRP A 198 -12.95 1.08 9.70
CA TRP A 198 -13.40 -0.13 9.01
C TRP A 198 -14.64 0.11 8.16
N ILE A 199 -15.61 0.87 8.66
CA ILE A 199 -16.79 1.27 7.90
C ILE A 199 -16.38 2.05 6.64
N CYS A 200 -15.48 3.04 6.76
CA CYS A 200 -14.96 3.78 5.61
C CYS A 200 -14.25 2.88 4.60
N VAL A 201 -13.46 1.91 5.06
CA VAL A 201 -12.79 0.92 4.19
C VAL A 201 -13.83 0.06 3.46
N MET A 202 -14.84 -0.46 4.16
CA MET A 202 -15.92 -1.25 3.55
C MET A 202 -16.69 -0.43 2.50
N ILE A 203 -17.07 0.81 2.82
CA ILE A 203 -17.72 1.73 1.87
C ILE A 203 -16.85 1.93 0.63
N GLY A 204 -15.55 2.19 0.82
CA GLY A 204 -14.59 2.35 -0.28
C GLY A 204 -14.57 1.12 -1.20
N PHE A 205 -14.53 -0.08 -0.63
CA PHE A 205 -14.57 -1.33 -1.40
C PHE A 205 -15.91 -1.55 -2.12
N ILE A 206 -17.04 -1.26 -1.46
CA ILE A 206 -18.38 -1.34 -2.06
C ILE A 206 -18.48 -0.38 -3.26
N VAL A 207 -18.05 0.87 -3.10
CA VAL A 207 -18.06 1.87 -4.18
C VAL A 207 -17.18 1.43 -5.35
N MET A 208 -15.99 0.90 -5.09
CA MET A 208 -15.11 0.39 -6.14
C MET A 208 -15.71 -0.82 -6.86
N ARG A 209 -16.31 -1.76 -6.13
CA ARG A 209 -16.99 -2.93 -6.68
C ARG A 209 -18.21 -2.52 -7.51
N PHE A 210 -18.97 -1.54 -7.06
CA PHE A 210 -20.13 -1.01 -7.77
C PHE A 210 -19.72 -0.36 -9.10
N LYS A 211 -18.65 0.44 -9.07
CA LYS A 211 -18.07 1.05 -10.28
C LYS A 211 -17.55 0.03 -11.29
N GLU A 212 -16.98 -1.08 -10.83
CA GLU A 212 -16.53 -2.16 -11.73
C GLU A 212 -17.68 -2.97 -12.33
N THR A 213 -18.75 -3.21 -11.56
CA THR A 213 -19.89 -4.03 -12.00
C THR A 213 -20.90 -3.26 -12.85
N HIS A 214 -21.16 -2.00 -12.53
CA HIS A 214 -22.20 -1.18 -13.17
C HIS A 214 -21.63 -0.07 -14.07
N GLY A 215 -20.30 0.12 -14.12
CA GLY A 215 -19.67 1.18 -14.90
C GLY A 215 -19.92 2.61 -14.40
N ARG A 216 -20.65 2.80 -13.28
CA ARG A 216 -20.92 4.10 -12.66
C ARG A 216 -20.62 4.11 -11.17
N LEU A 217 -20.45 5.30 -10.60
CA LEU A 217 -20.48 5.48 -9.15
C LEU A 217 -21.91 5.28 -8.62
N PRO A 218 -22.09 4.77 -7.38
CA PRO A 218 -23.41 4.44 -6.83
C PRO A 218 -24.41 5.60 -6.84
N PHE A 219 -23.91 6.85 -6.87
CA PHE A 219 -24.72 8.08 -6.93
C PHE A 219 -24.48 8.93 -8.20
N GLY A 220 -23.77 8.39 -9.21
CA GLY A 220 -23.58 9.09 -10.49
C GLY A 220 -24.80 8.90 -11.39
N LYS A 221 -25.26 9.99 -12.05
CA LYS A 221 -26.28 9.90 -13.10
C LYS A 221 -25.82 8.94 -14.20
N ALA A 222 -26.75 8.14 -14.73
CA ALA A 222 -26.46 7.23 -15.84
C ALA A 222 -25.91 8.04 -17.02
N LYS A 223 -24.70 7.69 -17.50
CA LYS A 223 -24.24 8.17 -18.80
C LYS A 223 -25.10 7.43 -19.84
N ALA A 224 -25.86 8.18 -20.64
CA ALA A 224 -26.59 7.64 -21.77
C ALA A 224 -25.63 6.84 -22.67
N PRO A 225 -26.08 5.75 -23.31
CA PRO A 225 -25.23 4.95 -24.17
C PRO A 225 -24.76 5.81 -25.35
N ALA A 226 -23.52 6.28 -25.31
CA ALA A 226 -22.83 6.81 -26.47
C ALA A 226 -22.27 5.62 -27.24
N ASN A 227 -23.10 5.01 -28.08
CA ASN A 227 -22.71 4.08 -29.14
C ASN A 227 -23.69 4.24 -30.30
N ALA A 228 -23.48 5.29 -31.08
CA ALA A 228 -23.78 5.38 -32.51
C ALA A 228 -23.15 6.69 -32.99
N VAL A 229 -22.33 6.63 -34.05
CA VAL A 229 -21.52 7.71 -34.63
C VAL A 229 -20.12 7.81 -34.04
N ASP A 230 -19.23 6.88 -34.42
CA ASP A 230 -17.79 7.16 -34.62
C ASP A 230 -17.10 6.09 -35.51
N ASP A 231 -17.85 5.34 -36.34
CA ASP A 231 -17.31 4.34 -37.28
C ASP A 231 -17.49 4.72 -38.78
N ALA A 232 -17.68 6.01 -39.10
CA ALA A 232 -17.94 6.45 -40.49
C ALA A 232 -16.90 7.41 -41.10
N GLU A 233 -15.83 7.79 -40.38
CA GLU A 233 -14.77 8.67 -40.93
C GLU A 233 -13.37 8.07 -40.75
N SER A 234 -13.08 6.96 -41.42
CA SER A 234 -11.67 6.59 -41.71
C SER A 234 -11.45 5.81 -43.01
N HIS A 235 -12.48 5.58 -43.83
CA HIS A 235 -12.33 4.99 -45.18
C HIS A 235 -12.57 6.01 -46.29
N ALA A 236 -11.78 7.10 -46.31
CA ALA A 236 -11.72 8.01 -47.44
C ALA A 236 -10.36 8.71 -47.57
N SER A 237 -9.26 7.95 -47.66
CA SER A 237 -8.12 8.34 -48.50
C SER A 237 -7.10 7.20 -48.58
N SER A 238 -6.99 6.61 -49.77
CA SER A 238 -5.73 6.07 -50.33
C SER A 238 -6.08 5.28 -51.59
N THR A 239 -6.28 5.98 -52.69
CA THR A 239 -6.16 5.39 -54.03
C THR A 239 -4.67 5.39 -54.39
N PRO A 240 -3.99 4.24 -54.58
CA PRO A 240 -2.72 4.23 -55.26
C PRO A 240 -2.98 4.20 -56.77
N LYS A 241 -2.54 5.24 -57.48
CA LYS A 241 -2.33 5.19 -58.93
C LYS A 241 -1.02 4.45 -59.21
N ASN A 242 -1.05 3.66 -60.30
CA ASN A 242 0.06 3.09 -61.08
C ASN A 242 0.44 1.63 -60.80
N ALA A 243 0.02 0.75 -61.72
CA ALA A 243 0.91 -0.18 -62.42
C ALA A 243 0.21 -0.69 -63.69
N ALA A 244 0.91 -0.60 -64.82
CA ALA A 244 0.49 -1.05 -66.14
C ALA A 244 1.04 -2.47 -66.42
N THR A 245 0.25 -3.35 -67.03
CA THR A 245 0.65 -4.51 -67.89
C THR A 245 -0.64 -5.16 -68.41
N GLU A 246 -1.08 -4.97 -69.66
CA GLU A 246 -0.70 -5.68 -70.89
C GLU A 246 -1.33 -7.09 -71.08
N LYS A 247 -2.20 -7.21 -72.11
CA LYS A 247 -2.62 -8.40 -72.93
C LYS A 247 -3.28 -9.59 -72.19
N THR A 248 -4.40 -10.19 -72.60
CA THR A 248 -4.67 -10.86 -73.90
C THR A 248 -6.16 -11.30 -73.98
N THR A 249 -6.74 -11.11 -75.17
CA THR A 249 -7.78 -11.87 -75.91
C THR A 249 -8.34 -13.17 -75.30
N THR A 250 -9.68 -13.34 -75.27
CA THR A 250 -10.45 -14.24 -76.18
C THR A 250 -11.96 -14.14 -75.93
N ALA A 251 -12.69 -14.34 -77.03
CA ALA A 251 -14.14 -14.51 -77.15
C ALA A 251 -14.67 -15.74 -76.41
#